data_AF-A0A7L4RJR6-F1
#
_entry.id   AF-A0A7L4RJR6-F1
#
_cell.length_a   1.000
_cell.length_b   1.000
_cell.length_c   1.000
_cell.angle_alpha   90.00
_cell.angle_beta   90.00
_cell.angle_gamma   90.00
#
_symmetry.space_group_name_H-M   'P 1'
#
loop_
_entity.id
_entity.type
_entity.pdbx_description
1 polymer ?
#
loop_
_entity_poly.entity_id
_entity_poly.type
_entity_poly.pdbx_seq_one_letter_code
_entity_poly.pdbx_strand_id
1 'polypeptide(L)'
;MPGNYKLKPAEDAVVDASALEEASDLEEAEAGAEGEGENEAKPGLEDLVTESERAELPSASVLEAALFLANKQVTIASLSEIVGVSKNECTRLVEELGKRYETNGNAFEIVVNGDVVSLQVRGKFLNRVSRLSKQIDLTRKATRILALIAKKKQLLQKELPKYFRGEIYAYVHELKEAGYLDAQKHGNTRLLKPTQKFYDNFQLSE
;
A
#
# COMPACT_ATOMS: atom_id res chain seq x y z
N MET A 1 -21.95 -36.18 25.31
CA MET A 1 -20.62 -36.63 24.83
C MET A 1 -20.61 -36.55 23.31
N PRO A 2 -19.59 -35.96 22.67
CA PRO A 2 -19.47 -35.91 21.21
C PRO A 2 -19.08 -37.28 20.63
N GLY A 3 -19.42 -37.51 19.35
CA GLY A 3 -19.27 -38.81 18.70
C GLY A 3 -17.87 -39.10 18.11
N ASN A 4 -17.50 -40.37 18.08
CA ASN A 4 -16.27 -40.86 17.45
C ASN A 4 -16.37 -40.82 15.90
N TYR A 5 -15.68 -39.88 15.26
CA TYR A 5 -15.34 -39.99 13.85
C TYR A 5 -14.00 -40.72 13.70
N LYS A 6 -14.04 -41.97 13.22
CA LYS A 6 -12.84 -42.71 12.83
C LYS A 6 -12.29 -42.12 11.52
N LEU A 7 -11.13 -41.49 11.59
CA LEU A 7 -10.33 -41.20 10.41
C LEU A 7 -9.84 -42.53 9.80
N LYS A 8 -10.03 -42.70 8.49
CA LYS A 8 -9.28 -43.70 7.71
C LYS A 8 -7.85 -43.17 7.46
N PRO A 9 -6.85 -44.04 7.27
CA PRO A 9 -5.55 -43.59 6.77
C PRO A 9 -5.69 -42.99 5.36
N ALA A 10 -4.77 -42.11 5.00
CA ALA A 10 -4.62 -41.63 3.62
C ALA A 10 -3.73 -42.61 2.85
N GLU A 11 -4.20 -43.04 1.68
CA GLU A 11 -3.41 -43.78 0.69
C GLU A 11 -2.77 -42.81 -0.31
N ASP A 12 -1.73 -43.24 -1.01
CA ASP A 12 -0.80 -42.35 -1.72
C ASP A 12 -1.41 -41.61 -2.92
N ALA A 13 -1.45 -40.28 -2.83
CA ALA A 13 -1.74 -39.41 -3.96
C ALA A 13 -0.43 -39.08 -4.71
N VAL A 14 -0.06 -39.93 -5.67
CA VAL A 14 1.05 -39.66 -6.60
C VAL A 14 0.67 -38.47 -7.47
N VAL A 15 1.38 -37.34 -7.30
CA VAL A 15 1.20 -36.16 -8.15
C VAL A 15 2.01 -36.30 -9.43
N ASP A 16 1.31 -36.64 -10.52
CA ASP A 16 1.84 -36.52 -11.88
C ASP A 16 2.10 -35.04 -12.22
N ALA A 17 3.12 -34.78 -13.02
CA ALA A 17 3.74 -33.45 -13.17
C ALA A 17 3.81 -32.97 -14.64
N SER A 18 2.99 -33.52 -15.53
CA SER A 18 2.98 -33.21 -16.96
C SER A 18 1.61 -32.71 -17.47
N ALA A 19 1.28 -31.45 -17.17
CA ALA A 19 0.14 -30.73 -17.76
C ALA A 19 0.34 -29.20 -17.64
N LEU A 20 1.19 -28.61 -18.50
CA LEU A 20 1.48 -27.17 -18.45
C LEU A 20 1.98 -26.54 -19.77
N GLU A 21 1.50 -27.02 -20.92
CA GLU A 21 1.61 -26.33 -22.23
C GLU A 21 0.26 -26.41 -22.98
N GLU A 22 0.17 -25.75 -24.14
CA GLU A 22 -1.00 -25.66 -25.06
C GLU A 22 -2.21 -24.84 -24.58
N ALA A 23 -2.20 -23.54 -24.88
CA ALA A 23 -3.39 -22.70 -25.06
C ALA A 23 -3.04 -21.42 -25.85
N SER A 24 -2.82 -21.53 -27.17
CA SER A 24 -2.79 -20.39 -28.09
C SER A 24 -4.01 -20.44 -29.05
N ASP A 25 -4.23 -19.32 -29.73
CA ASP A 25 -4.99 -19.22 -30.99
C ASP A 25 -6.49 -19.59 -30.96
N LEU A 26 -7.32 -18.61 -30.59
CA LEU A 26 -8.65 -18.39 -31.21
C LEU A 26 -8.87 -16.89 -31.41
N GLU A 27 -9.15 -16.49 -32.66
CA GLU A 27 -9.38 -15.11 -33.12
C GLU A 27 -10.56 -15.10 -34.11
N GLU A 28 -11.27 -13.97 -34.22
CA GLU A 28 -12.42 -13.72 -35.14
C GLU A 28 -13.69 -14.60 -34.92
N ALA A 29 -14.95 -14.15 -35.07
CA ALA A 29 -15.62 -12.83 -35.15
C ALA A 29 -17.04 -13.04 -34.52
N GLU A 30 -18.07 -12.18 -34.51
CA GLU A 30 -18.46 -10.84 -35.02
C GLU A 30 -19.62 -10.36 -34.06
N ALA A 31 -20.28 -9.19 -34.07
CA ALA A 31 -20.32 -8.00 -34.91
C ALA A 31 -20.94 -6.80 -34.14
N GLY A 32 -20.92 -5.61 -34.75
CA GLY A 32 -22.06 -4.68 -34.79
C GLY A 32 -22.72 -4.18 -33.49
N ALA A 33 -22.20 -3.09 -32.91
CA ALA A 33 -22.95 -2.21 -32.02
C ALA A 33 -22.48 -0.75 -32.19
N GLU A 34 -22.93 -0.09 -33.26
CA GLU A 34 -22.67 1.34 -33.46
C GLU A 34 -23.43 2.16 -32.41
N GLY A 35 -22.67 2.89 -31.58
CA GLY A 35 -23.21 3.86 -30.64
C GLY A 35 -22.37 5.13 -30.72
N GLU A 36 -22.95 6.19 -31.28
CA GLU A 36 -22.32 7.50 -31.44
C GLU A 36 -22.19 8.19 -30.05
N GLY A 37 -21.23 7.72 -29.26
CA GLY A 37 -20.79 8.40 -28.04
C GLY A 37 -19.87 9.56 -28.40
N GLU A 38 -20.36 10.79 -28.22
CA GLU A 38 -19.62 12.01 -28.51
C GLU A 38 -18.25 12.00 -27.82
N ASN A 39 -17.18 12.21 -28.61
CA ASN A 39 -15.82 12.27 -28.10
C ASN A 39 -15.57 13.64 -27.44
N GLU A 40 -16.29 13.90 -26.34
CA GLU A 40 -15.95 14.96 -25.40
C GLU A 40 -14.61 14.61 -24.75
N ALA A 41 -13.54 15.07 -25.39
CA ALA A 41 -12.21 15.13 -24.80
C ALA A 41 -12.28 16.02 -23.56
N LYS A 42 -12.48 15.39 -22.40
CA LYS A 42 -12.46 16.07 -21.10
C LYS A 42 -11.15 16.85 -21.00
N PRO A 43 -11.19 18.18 -20.79
CA PRO A 43 -9.98 18.99 -20.73
C PRO A 43 -9.05 18.48 -19.62
N GLY A 44 -7.75 18.68 -19.79
CA GLY A 44 -6.76 18.31 -18.79
C GLY A 44 -7.07 19.00 -17.47
N LEU A 45 -6.75 18.35 -16.34
CA LEU A 45 -6.91 18.99 -15.04
C LEU A 45 -5.96 20.20 -14.90
N GLU A 46 -4.92 20.22 -15.72
CA GLU A 46 -3.94 21.28 -15.93
C GLU A 46 -4.51 22.54 -16.60
N ASP A 47 -5.54 22.41 -17.44
CA ASP A 47 -6.02 23.47 -18.36
C ASP A 47 -6.97 24.49 -17.70
N LEU A 48 -7.50 24.17 -16.52
CA LEU A 48 -8.59 24.91 -15.86
C LEU A 48 -8.15 26.01 -14.88
N VAL A 49 -6.85 26.29 -14.76
CA VAL A 49 -6.30 27.27 -13.80
C VAL A 49 -5.26 28.16 -14.46
N THR A 50 -5.55 29.46 -14.56
CA THR A 50 -4.61 30.44 -15.14
C THR A 50 -3.34 30.57 -14.30
N GLU A 51 -2.22 30.97 -14.92
CA GLU A 51 -0.97 31.22 -14.17
C GLU A 51 -1.13 32.30 -13.08
N SER A 52 -2.07 33.24 -13.27
CA SER A 52 -2.38 34.28 -12.29
C SER A 52 -3.07 33.71 -11.04
N GLU A 53 -4.02 32.79 -11.19
CA GLU A 53 -4.71 32.17 -10.05
C GLU A 53 -3.78 31.27 -9.23
N ARG A 54 -2.82 30.61 -9.89
CA ARG A 54 -1.78 29.79 -9.21
C ARG A 54 -0.92 30.61 -8.25
N ALA A 55 -0.77 31.92 -8.48
CA ALA A 55 0.03 32.81 -7.65
C ALA A 55 -0.69 33.33 -6.40
N GLU A 56 -2.02 33.29 -6.34
CA GLU A 56 -2.82 33.79 -5.21
C GLU A 56 -3.25 32.70 -4.21
N LEU A 57 -2.89 31.43 -4.45
CA LEU A 57 -3.22 30.31 -3.57
C LEU A 57 -2.52 30.43 -2.20
N PRO A 58 -3.25 30.37 -1.06
CA PRO A 58 -2.64 30.42 0.26
C PRO A 58 -1.64 29.29 0.48
N SER A 59 -0.40 29.60 0.88
CA SER A 59 0.69 28.62 1.03
C SER A 59 0.33 27.44 1.96
N ALA A 60 -0.49 27.70 3.00
CA ALA A 60 -1.02 26.65 3.87
C ALA A 60 -1.97 25.67 3.14
N SER A 61 -2.78 26.17 2.20
CA SER A 61 -3.68 25.34 1.38
C SER A 61 -2.94 24.59 0.28
N VAL A 62 -1.88 25.17 -0.30
CA VAL A 62 -0.97 24.44 -1.21
C VAL A 62 -0.25 23.31 -0.46
N LEU A 63 0.21 23.56 0.77
CA LEU A 63 0.84 22.55 1.62
C LEU A 63 -0.15 21.43 2.05
N GLU A 64 -1.38 21.80 2.42
CA GLU A 64 -2.48 20.87 2.71
C GLU A 64 -2.79 19.96 1.50
N ALA A 65 -2.92 20.55 0.30
CA ALA A 65 -3.16 19.81 -0.93
C ALA A 65 -1.97 18.90 -1.33
N ALA A 66 -0.73 19.39 -1.20
CA ALA A 66 0.47 18.62 -1.50
C ALA A 66 0.64 17.40 -0.58
N LEU A 67 0.41 17.56 0.73
CA LEU A 67 0.43 16.45 1.68
C LEU A 67 -0.69 15.44 1.43
N PHE A 68 -1.90 15.91 1.08
CA PHE A 68 -3.03 15.03 0.74
C PHE A 68 -2.77 14.23 -0.54
N LEU A 69 -2.32 14.87 -1.62
CA LEU A 69 -2.04 14.23 -2.90
C LEU A 69 -0.86 13.25 -2.83
N ALA A 70 0.16 13.55 -2.02
CA ALA A 70 1.31 12.67 -1.84
C ALA A 70 0.93 11.34 -1.17
N ASN A 71 -0.04 11.35 -0.24
CA ASN A 71 -0.56 10.17 0.48
C ASN A 71 0.54 9.28 1.12
N LYS A 72 1.68 9.88 1.48
CA LYS A 72 2.88 9.22 1.99
C LYS A 72 3.74 10.18 2.82
N GLN A 73 4.87 9.69 3.29
CA GLN A 73 5.91 10.49 3.93
C GLN A 73 6.67 11.36 2.90
N VAL A 74 6.75 12.67 3.14
CA VAL A 74 7.39 13.68 2.27
C VAL A 74 8.35 14.53 3.10
N THR A 75 9.49 14.96 2.54
CA THR A 75 10.45 15.80 3.28
C THR A 75 10.02 17.27 3.33
N ILE A 76 10.39 17.97 4.39
CA ILE A 76 10.27 19.45 4.50
C ILE A 76 10.96 20.15 3.31
N ALA A 77 12.06 19.59 2.78
CA ALA A 77 12.72 20.15 1.61
C ALA A 77 11.81 20.12 0.37
N SER A 78 11.27 18.94 0.03
CA SER A 78 10.37 18.79 -1.11
C SER A 78 9.08 19.60 -0.96
N LEU A 79 8.54 19.71 0.26
CA LEU A 79 7.38 20.58 0.53
C LEU A 79 7.73 22.07 0.36
N SER A 80 8.90 22.51 0.81
CA SER A 80 9.35 23.90 0.65
C SER A 80 9.55 24.29 -0.81
N GLU A 81 10.00 23.35 -1.65
CA GLU A 81 10.15 23.51 -3.11
C GLU A 81 8.77 23.59 -3.80
N ILE A 82 7.80 22.73 -3.44
CA ILE A 82 6.44 22.74 -4.01
C ILE A 82 5.65 24.01 -3.61
N VAL A 83 5.82 24.49 -2.38
CA VAL A 83 5.06 25.61 -1.81
C VAL A 83 5.75 26.96 -2.07
N GLY A 84 6.99 26.97 -2.59
CA GLY A 84 7.73 28.19 -2.94
C GLY A 84 8.23 29.01 -1.74
N VAL A 85 8.44 28.37 -0.58
CA VAL A 85 8.78 29.03 0.70
C VAL A 85 10.11 28.53 1.26
N SER A 86 10.70 29.25 2.21
CA SER A 86 11.89 28.76 2.92
C SER A 86 11.56 27.53 3.77
N LYS A 87 12.54 26.63 4.00
CA LYS A 87 12.36 25.44 4.86
C LYS A 87 11.84 25.79 6.26
N ASN A 88 12.35 26.86 6.87
CA ASN A 88 11.91 27.33 8.19
C ASN A 88 10.43 27.75 8.21
N GLU A 89 9.97 28.37 7.13
CA GLU A 89 8.56 28.80 7.00
C GLU A 89 7.66 27.61 6.63
N CYS A 90 8.15 26.66 5.83
CA CYS A 90 7.48 25.38 5.59
C CYS A 90 7.23 24.63 6.91
N THR A 91 8.23 24.55 7.80
CA THR A 91 8.05 23.92 9.13
C THR A 91 7.00 24.64 9.98
N ARG A 92 6.96 25.97 9.95
CA ARG A 92 5.93 26.76 10.64
C ARG A 92 4.52 26.49 10.11
N LEU A 93 4.35 26.46 8.78
CA LEU A 93 3.08 26.13 8.13
C LEU A 93 2.60 24.71 8.48
N VAL A 94 3.53 23.74 8.55
CA VAL A 94 3.24 22.37 9.01
C VAL A 94 2.77 22.36 10.47
N GLU A 95 3.46 23.06 11.37
CA GLU A 95 3.05 23.19 12.78
C GLU A 95 1.68 23.87 12.95
N GLU A 96 1.42 24.94 12.20
CA GLU A 96 0.16 25.68 12.25
C GLU A 96 -1.01 24.83 11.75
N LEU A 97 -0.83 24.14 10.61
CA LEU A 97 -1.84 23.24 10.07
C LEU A 97 -2.12 22.05 11.01
N GLY A 98 -1.09 21.54 11.69
CA GLY A 98 -1.24 20.55 12.76
C GLY A 98 -2.12 21.07 13.91
N LYS A 99 -1.79 22.24 14.47
CA LYS A 99 -2.56 22.91 15.55
C LYS A 99 -4.01 23.21 15.14
N ARG A 100 -4.23 23.58 13.86
CA ARG A 100 -5.55 23.81 13.26
C ARG A 100 -6.39 22.52 13.22
N TYR A 101 -5.80 21.40 12.83
CA TYR A 101 -6.46 20.09 12.84
C TYR A 101 -6.71 19.52 14.24
N GLU A 102 -5.87 19.84 15.21
CA GLU A 102 -6.09 19.52 16.63
C GLU A 102 -7.27 20.29 17.20
N THR A 103 -7.23 21.62 17.11
CA THR A 103 -8.28 22.51 17.65
C THR A 103 -9.65 22.19 17.05
N ASN A 104 -9.73 21.93 15.74
CA ASN A 104 -11.00 21.65 15.06
C ASN A 104 -11.46 20.17 15.21
N GLY A 105 -10.68 19.31 15.87
CA GLY A 105 -11.03 17.91 16.11
C GLY A 105 -11.04 17.00 14.86
N ASN A 106 -10.47 17.49 13.75
CA ASN A 106 -10.59 17.01 12.37
C ASN A 106 -10.41 15.49 12.16
N ALA A 107 -10.86 15.01 10.99
CA ALA A 107 -10.67 13.65 10.50
C ALA A 107 -9.19 13.24 10.36
N PHE A 108 -8.32 14.23 10.14
CA PHE A 108 -6.90 14.05 9.86
C PHE A 108 -6.02 14.53 11.02
N GLU A 109 -4.77 14.07 11.00
CA GLU A 109 -3.65 14.56 11.81
C GLU A 109 -2.37 14.59 10.97
N ILE A 110 -1.44 15.48 11.33
CA ILE A 110 -0.12 15.58 10.71
C ILE A 110 0.88 14.87 11.60
N VAL A 111 1.62 13.93 11.02
CA VAL A 111 2.69 13.19 11.68
C VAL A 111 4.03 13.73 11.19
N VAL A 112 4.85 14.24 12.11
CA VAL A 112 6.20 14.78 11.84
C VAL A 112 7.24 13.89 12.50
N ASN A 113 8.14 13.31 11.69
CA ASN A 113 9.21 12.40 12.09
C ASN A 113 10.56 13.00 11.64
N GLY A 114 11.11 13.93 12.41
CA GLY A 114 12.28 14.71 12.00
C GLY A 114 11.95 15.61 10.80
N ASP A 115 12.77 15.59 9.75
CA ASP A 115 12.56 16.36 8.52
C ASP A 115 11.45 15.80 7.60
N VAL A 116 10.68 14.81 8.06
CA VAL A 116 9.70 14.07 7.27
C VAL A 116 8.28 14.28 7.83
N VAL A 117 7.33 14.59 6.95
CA VAL A 117 5.94 14.94 7.27
C VAL A 117 4.99 14.03 6.50
N SER A 118 3.85 13.67 7.10
CA SER A 118 2.73 13.02 6.39
C SER A 118 1.38 13.46 6.94
N LEU A 119 0.37 13.52 6.06
CA LEU A 119 -1.03 13.68 6.45
C LEU A 119 -1.67 12.30 6.59
N GLN A 120 -2.28 12.01 7.74
CA GLN A 120 -2.87 10.71 8.04
C GLN A 120 -4.30 10.85 8.58
N VAL A 121 -5.14 9.82 8.38
CA VAL A 121 -6.49 9.75 8.99
C VAL A 121 -6.35 9.28 10.43
N ARG A 122 -6.92 10.02 11.37
CA ARG A 122 -6.77 9.71 12.80
C ARG A 122 -7.25 8.30 13.12
N GLY A 123 -6.51 7.59 13.99
CA GLY A 123 -6.82 6.20 14.37
C GLY A 123 -8.26 5.96 14.86
N LYS A 124 -8.90 6.97 15.46
CA LYS A 124 -10.32 6.95 15.88
C LYS A 124 -11.32 6.75 14.73
N PHE A 125 -10.96 7.11 13.49
CA PHE A 125 -11.79 6.97 12.29
C PHE A 125 -11.43 5.79 11.41
N LEU A 126 -10.17 5.33 11.41
CA LEU A 126 -9.67 4.24 10.54
C LEU A 126 -10.56 2.99 10.57
N ASN A 127 -11.07 2.60 11.75
CA ASN A 127 -11.96 1.44 11.91
C ASN A 127 -13.28 1.50 11.12
N ARG A 128 -13.70 2.68 10.64
CA ARG A 128 -14.90 2.86 9.79
C ARG A 128 -14.56 3.03 8.31
N VAL A 129 -13.42 3.65 7.98
CA VAL A 129 -13.06 4.01 6.59
C VAL A 129 -12.07 3.04 5.94
N SER A 130 -11.48 2.10 6.68
CA SER A 130 -10.49 1.14 6.17
C SER A 130 -10.91 0.36 4.92
N ARG A 131 -12.22 0.10 4.74
CA ARG A 131 -12.78 -0.58 3.56
C ARG A 131 -12.67 0.22 2.25
N LEU A 132 -12.33 1.50 2.31
CA LEU A 132 -12.09 2.35 1.13
C LEU A 132 -10.61 2.33 0.70
N SER A 133 -9.73 1.72 1.49
CA SER A 133 -8.33 1.53 1.15
C SER A 133 -8.21 0.55 -0.01
N LYS A 134 -7.48 0.93 -1.08
CA LYS A 134 -7.08 0.01 -2.17
C LYS A 134 -5.99 -1.00 -1.75
N GLN A 135 -5.86 -1.25 -0.44
CA GLN A 135 -5.03 -2.33 0.07
C GLN A 135 -5.62 -3.67 -0.40
N ILE A 136 -4.77 -4.50 -1.00
CA ILE A 136 -5.04 -5.94 -1.15
C ILE A 136 -5.43 -6.45 0.25
N ASP A 137 -6.55 -7.18 0.35
CA ASP A 137 -7.06 -7.81 1.58
C ASP A 137 -6.12 -8.94 2.05
N LEU A 138 -4.90 -8.57 2.45
CA LEU A 138 -3.91 -9.49 3.00
C LEU A 138 -4.51 -10.21 4.19
N THR A 139 -4.49 -11.53 4.14
CA THR A 139 -5.08 -12.33 5.20
C THR A 139 -4.43 -11.99 6.54
N ARG A 140 -5.20 -11.98 7.65
CA ARG A 140 -4.67 -11.70 9.01
C ARG A 140 -3.50 -12.62 9.44
N LYS A 141 -3.19 -13.64 8.66
CA LYS A 141 -2.04 -14.54 8.82
C LYS A 141 -0.85 -14.08 7.97
N ALA A 142 -1.06 -13.68 6.70
CA ALA A 142 -0.07 -12.99 5.88
C ALA A 142 0.43 -11.70 6.56
N THR A 143 -0.45 -10.82 7.04
CA THR A 143 -0.03 -9.57 7.72
C THR A 143 0.88 -9.82 8.93
N ARG A 144 0.62 -10.89 9.69
CA ARG A 144 1.45 -11.29 10.85
C ARG A 144 2.80 -11.87 10.44
N ILE A 145 2.85 -12.63 9.35
CA ILE A 145 4.09 -13.14 8.76
C ILE A 145 4.96 -11.96 8.29
N LEU A 146 4.37 -11.01 7.55
CA LEU A 146 5.04 -9.80 7.07
C LEU A 146 5.59 -8.96 8.24
N ALA A 147 4.77 -8.70 9.27
CA ALA A 147 5.20 -7.95 10.45
C ALA A 147 6.33 -8.62 11.24
N LEU A 148 6.39 -9.96 11.30
CA LEU A 148 7.51 -10.68 11.90
C LEU A 148 8.81 -10.52 11.09
N ILE A 149 8.71 -10.58 9.76
CA ILE A 149 9.86 -10.43 8.86
C ILE A 149 10.39 -9.00 8.93
N ALA A 150 9.51 -7.99 8.89
CA ALA A 150 9.84 -6.58 9.06
C ALA A 150 10.53 -6.31 10.42
N LYS A 151 9.98 -6.81 11.53
CA LYS A 151 10.61 -6.68 12.86
C LYS A 151 12.01 -7.29 12.94
N LYS A 152 12.35 -8.26 12.07
CA LYS A 152 13.68 -8.86 11.95
C LYS A 152 14.56 -8.24 10.85
N LYS A 153 14.03 -7.30 10.04
CA LYS A 153 14.56 -6.81 8.75
C LYS A 153 14.75 -7.89 7.66
N GLN A 154 15.14 -9.12 8.02
CA GLN A 154 15.20 -10.28 7.13
C GLN A 154 14.95 -11.60 7.88
N LEU A 155 14.44 -12.62 7.19
CA LEU A 155 14.17 -13.93 7.78
C LEU A 155 14.32 -15.07 6.75
N LEU A 156 14.96 -16.18 7.12
CA LEU A 156 14.99 -17.37 6.28
C LEU A 156 13.62 -18.08 6.30
N GLN A 157 13.09 -18.44 5.13
CA GLN A 157 11.76 -19.02 4.97
C GLN A 157 11.57 -20.30 5.82
N LYS A 158 12.63 -21.11 5.97
CA LYS A 158 12.68 -22.30 6.86
C LYS A 158 12.47 -22.01 8.36
N GLU A 159 12.50 -20.76 8.80
CA GLU A 159 12.27 -20.39 10.21
C GLU A 159 10.83 -20.03 10.54
N LEU A 160 10.00 -19.71 9.55
CA LEU A 160 8.60 -19.36 9.79
C LEU A 160 7.79 -20.45 10.53
N PRO A 161 8.02 -21.77 10.32
CA PRO A 161 7.38 -22.82 11.11
C PRO A 161 7.71 -22.81 12.62
N LYS A 162 8.72 -22.05 13.07
CA LYS A 162 8.99 -21.82 14.50
C LYS A 162 7.98 -20.85 15.14
N TYR A 163 7.31 -20.03 14.34
CA TYR A 163 6.45 -18.92 14.79
C TYR A 163 4.97 -19.09 14.41
N PHE A 164 4.69 -19.83 13.34
CA PHE A 164 3.34 -20.04 12.79
C PHE A 164 3.08 -21.53 12.53
N ARG A 165 1.80 -21.90 12.29
CA ARG A 165 1.40 -23.27 11.90
C ARG A 165 0.42 -23.25 10.71
N GLY A 166 0.31 -24.37 10.00
CA GLY A 166 -0.47 -24.51 8.76
C GLY A 166 0.26 -23.98 7.53
N GLU A 167 -0.48 -23.52 6.53
CA GLU A 167 -0.03 -23.23 5.16
C GLU A 167 0.81 -21.94 5.00
N ILE A 168 1.84 -21.79 5.82
CA ILE A 168 2.75 -20.63 5.86
C ILE A 168 3.28 -20.25 4.46
N TYR A 169 3.63 -21.24 3.65
CA TYR A 169 4.23 -21.02 2.33
C TYR A 169 3.26 -20.38 1.34
N ALA A 170 1.95 -20.65 1.44
CA ALA A 170 0.92 -19.99 0.62
C ALA A 170 0.84 -18.49 0.95
N TYR A 171 0.84 -18.13 2.24
CA TYR A 171 0.88 -16.71 2.66
C TYR A 171 2.19 -16.00 2.27
N VAL A 172 3.31 -16.71 2.19
CA VAL A 172 4.57 -16.14 1.66
C VAL A 172 4.48 -15.90 0.15
N HIS A 173 3.73 -16.74 -0.58
CA HIS A 173 3.42 -16.52 -1.99
C HIS A 173 2.46 -15.33 -2.18
N GLU A 174 1.38 -15.24 -1.39
CA GLU A 174 0.44 -14.10 -1.33
C GLU A 174 1.20 -12.76 -1.14
N LEU A 175 2.11 -12.71 -0.16
CA LEU A 175 2.93 -11.53 0.13
C LEU A 175 3.92 -11.16 -0.98
N LYS A 176 4.44 -12.17 -1.71
CA LYS A 176 5.33 -11.96 -2.86
C LYS A 176 4.58 -11.39 -4.05
N GLU A 177 3.45 -11.98 -4.46
CA GLU A 177 2.67 -11.48 -5.61
C GLU A 177 2.06 -10.11 -5.32
N ALA A 178 1.65 -9.86 -4.07
CA ALA A 178 1.25 -8.53 -3.61
C ALA A 178 2.41 -7.51 -3.58
N GLY A 179 3.65 -7.93 -3.82
CA GLY A 179 4.85 -7.08 -3.92
C GLY A 179 5.35 -6.53 -2.58
N TYR A 180 4.91 -7.10 -1.44
CA TYR A 180 5.33 -6.68 -0.10
C TYR A 180 6.61 -7.38 0.38
N LEU A 181 7.05 -8.43 -0.32
CA LEU A 181 8.11 -9.32 0.13
C LEU A 181 9.02 -9.78 -1.03
N ASP A 182 10.33 -9.54 -0.91
CA ASP A 182 11.35 -10.17 -1.75
C ASP A 182 11.79 -11.52 -1.15
N ALA A 183 12.16 -12.48 -2.01
CA ALA A 183 12.34 -13.90 -1.66
C ALA A 183 13.56 -14.52 -2.38
N GLN A 184 14.74 -13.94 -2.12
CA GLN A 184 16.03 -14.27 -2.75
C GLN A 184 16.50 -15.71 -2.41
N LYS A 185 17.17 -16.40 -3.34
CA LYS A 185 17.68 -17.77 -3.12
C LYS A 185 18.87 -17.74 -2.16
N HIS A 186 18.82 -18.53 -1.09
CA HIS A 186 19.86 -18.59 -0.05
C HIS A 186 20.16 -20.05 0.31
N GLY A 187 20.99 -20.69 -0.51
CA GLY A 187 21.24 -22.14 -0.44
C GLY A 187 19.96 -22.94 -0.69
N ASN A 188 19.65 -23.88 0.20
CA ASN A 188 18.47 -24.76 0.11
C ASN A 188 17.17 -24.12 0.66
N THR A 189 17.12 -22.78 0.80
CA THR A 189 15.94 -22.05 1.25
C THR A 189 15.92 -20.64 0.62
N ARG A 190 14.92 -19.82 0.95
CA ARG A 190 14.85 -18.41 0.55
C ARG A 190 15.10 -17.49 1.74
N LEU A 191 15.80 -16.38 1.49
CA LEU A 191 15.89 -15.24 2.39
C LEU A 191 14.75 -14.28 2.04
N LEU A 192 13.91 -13.98 3.04
CA LEU A 192 12.76 -13.11 2.90
C LEU A 192 13.08 -11.72 3.46
N LYS A 193 12.73 -10.68 2.73
CA LYS A 193 12.90 -9.26 3.13
C LYS A 193 11.63 -8.48 2.80
N PRO A 194 11.22 -7.49 3.62
CA PRO A 194 10.20 -6.53 3.20
C PRO A 194 10.69 -5.72 2.00
N THR A 195 9.80 -5.29 1.12
CA THR A 195 10.10 -4.36 0.03
C THR A 195 9.89 -2.91 0.46
N GLN A 196 10.39 -1.94 -0.31
CA GLN A 196 10.09 -0.52 -0.06
C GLN A 196 8.58 -0.25 -0.03
N LYS A 197 7.81 -0.93 -0.90
CA LYS A 197 6.33 -0.91 -0.94
C LYS A 197 5.68 -1.26 0.41
N PHE A 198 6.30 -2.12 1.23
CA PHE A 198 5.82 -2.36 2.61
C PHE A 198 6.01 -1.12 3.49
N TYR A 199 7.20 -0.53 3.51
CA TYR A 199 7.49 0.65 4.32
C TYR A 199 6.64 1.85 3.90
N ASP A 200 6.45 2.05 2.59
CA ASP A 200 5.59 3.09 2.03
C ASP A 200 4.11 2.88 2.43
N ASN A 201 3.52 1.71 2.13
CA ASN A 201 2.10 1.44 2.35
C ASN A 201 1.70 1.33 3.84
N PHE A 202 2.63 0.95 4.72
CA PHE A 202 2.39 0.87 6.16
C PHE A 202 2.93 2.09 6.92
N GLN A 203 3.50 3.08 6.21
CA GLN A 203 3.99 4.36 6.75
C GLN A 203 5.04 4.16 7.86
N LEU A 204 5.97 3.22 7.63
CA LEU A 204 7.03 2.82 8.55
C LEU A 204 8.41 3.31 8.05
N SER A 205 9.34 3.53 8.97
CA SER A 205 10.78 3.68 8.68
C SER A 205 11.49 2.32 8.67
N GLU A 206 12.64 2.25 7.99
CA GLU A 206 13.32 0.99 7.63
C GLU A 206 13.89 0.19 8.81
#